data_AF-A0A2V5LLR1-F1
#
_entry.id   AF-A0A2V5LLR1-F1
#
_cell.length_a   1.000
_cell.length_b   1.000
_cell.length_c   1.000
_cell.angle_alpha   90.00
_cell.angle_beta   90.00
_cell.angle_gamma   90.00
#
_symmetry.space_group_name_H-M   'P 1'
#
loop_
_entity.id
_entity.type
_entity.pdbx_description
1 polymer ?
#
loop_
_entity_poly.entity_id
_entity_poly.type
_entity_poly.pdbx_seq_one_letter_code
_entity_poly.pdbx_strand_id
1 'polypeptide(L)'
;MGGLLHKLRHPRRCYVVCTIPRSGSNLLTDGLRDTRRAGMPKQFFLPKNESRYATELGLNAAADYAAYVRGIANGKRTHNEVFGFKLMSWYLDDFLARLREAHAFGNSSTSDLDLLRKAFPRLLFVRIVRRHKLRQALSTARALQTGLWKVQKGKTTLREPEFDPDLIEQSLHEAER
;
A
#
# COMPACT_ATOMS: atom_id res chain seq x y z
N MET A 1 -35.82 -9.73 -11.43
CA MET A 1 -35.14 -9.33 -12.68
C MET A 1 -34.25 -8.09 -12.45
N GLY A 2 -33.07 -8.24 -11.82
CA GLY A 2 -32.12 -7.13 -11.60
C GLY A 2 -30.65 -7.51 -11.78
N GLY A 3 -30.39 -8.73 -12.29
CA GLY A 3 -29.07 -9.35 -12.33
C GLY A 3 -28.15 -8.84 -13.43
N LEU A 4 -28.58 -8.00 -14.37
CA LEU A 4 -27.70 -7.45 -15.42
C LEU A 4 -27.29 -5.99 -15.15
N LEU A 5 -28.16 -5.19 -14.52
CA LEU A 5 -27.89 -3.77 -14.24
C LEU A 5 -26.77 -3.57 -13.21
N HIS A 6 -26.42 -4.59 -12.42
CA HIS A 6 -25.25 -4.53 -11.56
C HIS A 6 -23.92 -4.46 -12.34
N LYS A 7 -23.89 -4.87 -13.62
CA LYS A 7 -22.71 -4.70 -14.48
C LYS A 7 -22.56 -3.27 -15.00
N LEU A 8 -23.62 -2.47 -14.93
CA LEU A 8 -23.59 -1.01 -15.13
C LEU A 8 -23.22 -0.26 -13.85
N ARG A 9 -22.82 -0.96 -12.77
CA ARG A 9 -22.38 -0.34 -11.52
C ARG A 9 -21.19 0.58 -11.77
N HIS A 10 -21.16 1.66 -10.99
CA HIS A 10 -20.13 2.70 -11.05
C HIS A 10 -18.74 2.11 -11.33
N PRO A 11 -18.04 2.58 -12.38
CA PRO A 11 -16.73 2.06 -12.70
C PRO A 11 -15.82 2.21 -11.47
N ARG A 12 -15.12 1.13 -11.14
CA ARG A 12 -14.28 0.99 -9.94
C ARG A 12 -13.49 2.26 -9.70
N ARG A 13 -13.52 2.73 -8.46
CA ARG A 13 -12.70 3.86 -8.01
C ARG A 13 -11.55 3.32 -7.19
N CYS A 14 -10.35 3.53 -7.70
CA CYS A 14 -9.13 3.13 -7.01
C CYS A 14 -8.52 4.33 -6.31
N TYR A 15 -7.90 4.13 -5.16
CA TYR A 15 -6.98 5.11 -4.59
C TYR A 15 -5.75 4.43 -3.99
N VAL A 16 -4.63 5.14 -4.02
CA VAL A 16 -3.38 4.74 -3.39
C VAL A 16 -2.99 5.75 -2.32
N VAL A 17 -2.71 5.25 -1.12
CA VAL A 17 -2.05 6.03 -0.08
C VAL A 17 -0.55 5.96 -0.31
N CYS A 18 0.04 7.05 -0.79
CA CYS A 18 1.48 7.20 -1.02
C CYS A 18 2.14 7.73 0.25
N THR A 19 3.16 7.03 0.75
CA THR A 19 3.68 7.32 2.07
C THR A 19 5.12 6.85 2.31
N ILE A 20 5.66 7.29 3.43
CA ILE A 20 6.96 6.92 4.00
C ILE A 20 6.73 6.37 5.43
N PRO A 21 7.72 5.76 6.10
CA PRO A 21 7.50 5.15 7.41
C PRO A 21 7.01 6.18 8.43
N ARG A 22 6.15 5.76 9.37
CA ARG A 22 5.75 6.54 10.57
C ARG A 22 5.06 7.88 10.31
N SER A 23 4.52 8.06 9.10
CA SER A 23 3.72 9.20 8.65
C SER A 23 2.31 9.29 9.25
N GLY A 24 1.83 8.22 9.89
CA GLY A 24 0.42 8.06 10.27
C GLY A 24 -0.41 7.25 9.28
N SER A 25 0.20 6.72 8.21
CA SER A 25 -0.52 5.98 7.17
C SER A 25 -1.33 4.78 7.70
N ASN A 26 -0.83 4.05 8.71
CA ASN A 26 -1.58 2.96 9.32
C ASN A 26 -2.88 3.47 9.97
N LEU A 27 -2.83 4.58 10.72
CA LEU A 27 -4.01 5.17 11.36
C LEU A 27 -5.07 5.55 10.31
N LEU A 28 -4.65 6.26 9.25
CA LEU A 28 -5.53 6.61 8.14
C LEU A 28 -6.16 5.36 7.50
N THR A 29 -5.34 4.37 7.16
CA THR A 29 -5.83 3.16 6.48
C THR A 29 -6.72 2.28 7.34
N ASP A 30 -6.49 2.24 8.65
CA ASP A 30 -7.38 1.53 9.57
C ASP A 30 -8.72 2.26 9.68
N GLY A 31 -8.72 3.59 9.84
CA GLY A 31 -9.95 4.39 9.84
C GLY A 31 -10.75 4.26 8.53
N LEU A 32 -10.07 4.32 7.37
CA LEU A 32 -10.70 4.12 6.06
C LEU A 32 -11.36 2.74 5.94
N ARG A 33 -10.66 1.68 6.37
CA ARG A 33 -11.23 0.32 6.40
C ARG A 33 -12.45 0.25 7.32
N ASP A 34 -12.39 0.87 8.49
CA ASP A 34 -13.43 0.77 9.51
C ASP A 34 -14.74 1.46 9.06
N THR A 35 -14.69 2.37 8.07
CA THR A 35 -15.89 2.91 7.40
C THR A 35 -16.70 1.84 6.64
N ARG A 36 -16.07 0.72 6.27
CA ARG A 36 -16.63 -0.32 5.36
C ARG A 36 -17.08 0.23 4.00
N ARG A 37 -16.60 1.42 3.61
CA ARG A 37 -16.94 2.11 2.36
C ARG A 37 -15.72 2.52 1.53
N ALA A 38 -14.53 2.52 2.12
CA ALA A 38 -13.30 2.96 1.46
C ALA A 38 -12.33 1.81 1.16
N GLY A 39 -12.85 0.61 0.85
CA GLY A 39 -12.00 -0.57 0.64
C GLY A 39 -11.28 -1.05 1.92
N MET A 40 -10.26 -1.88 1.74
CA MET A 40 -9.38 -2.33 2.82
C MET A 40 -7.93 -1.94 2.51
N PRO A 41 -7.55 -0.66 2.60
CA PRO A 41 -6.21 -0.22 2.21
C PRO A 41 -5.12 -0.88 3.05
N LYS A 42 -4.35 -1.78 2.41
CA LYS A 42 -3.18 -2.45 2.97
C LYS A 42 -2.05 -2.44 1.93
N GLN A 43 -0.87 -2.88 2.36
CA GLN A 43 0.30 -3.02 1.49
C GLN A 43 0.23 -4.36 0.75
N PHE A 44 -0.69 -4.48 -0.19
CA PHE A 44 -0.90 -5.72 -0.97
C PHE A 44 0.29 -6.05 -1.87
N PHE A 45 0.94 -5.01 -2.41
CA PHE A 45 2.04 -5.12 -3.38
C PHE A 45 3.42 -4.99 -2.74
N LEU A 46 3.49 -5.08 -1.40
CA LEU A 46 4.79 -5.20 -0.73
C LEU A 46 5.26 -6.65 -0.91
N PRO A 47 6.46 -6.92 -1.46
CA PRO A 47 6.88 -8.27 -1.84
C PRO A 47 6.67 -9.33 -0.74
N LYS A 48 7.03 -9.00 0.50
CA LYS A 48 6.85 -9.91 1.66
C LYS A 48 5.39 -10.28 1.99
N ASN A 49 4.43 -9.49 1.52
CA ASN A 49 3.00 -9.72 1.75
C ASN A 49 2.32 -10.43 0.58
N GLU A 50 2.91 -10.42 -0.61
CA GLU A 50 2.23 -10.88 -1.81
C GLU A 50 1.90 -12.35 -1.78
N SER A 51 2.86 -13.20 -1.37
CA SER A 51 2.63 -14.64 -1.22
C SER A 51 1.40 -14.92 -0.37
N ARG A 52 1.28 -14.24 0.80
CA ARG A 52 0.12 -14.38 1.68
C ARG A 52 -1.20 -14.02 1.00
N TYR A 53 -1.24 -12.90 0.27
CA TYR A 53 -2.48 -12.46 -0.38
C TYR A 53 -2.80 -13.25 -1.65
N ALA A 54 -1.79 -13.73 -2.36
CA ALA A 54 -1.94 -14.61 -3.50
C ALA A 54 -2.58 -15.94 -3.05
N THR A 55 -2.06 -16.55 -1.98
CA THR A 55 -2.67 -17.74 -1.36
C THR A 55 -4.10 -17.48 -0.90
N GLU A 56 -4.37 -16.35 -0.24
CA GLU A 56 -5.73 -15.99 0.22
C GLU A 56 -6.76 -15.96 -0.92
N LEU A 57 -6.34 -15.62 -2.15
CA LEU A 57 -7.20 -15.52 -3.32
C LEU A 57 -7.06 -16.69 -4.30
N GLY A 58 -6.24 -17.71 -3.99
CA GLY A 58 -5.95 -18.81 -4.91
C GLY A 58 -5.22 -18.38 -6.18
N LEU A 59 -4.38 -17.36 -6.10
CA LEU A 59 -3.61 -16.79 -7.21
C LEU A 59 -2.13 -17.14 -7.09
N ASN A 60 -1.40 -17.03 -8.20
CA ASN A 60 0.05 -17.16 -8.23
C ASN A 60 0.68 -15.86 -8.78
N ALA A 61 1.13 -14.99 -7.87
CA ALA A 61 1.71 -13.70 -8.22
C ALA A 61 3.05 -13.78 -8.97
N ALA A 62 3.77 -14.91 -8.87
CA ALA A 62 5.01 -15.13 -9.60
C ALA A 62 4.75 -15.59 -11.04
N ALA A 63 3.68 -16.37 -11.25
CA ALA A 63 3.31 -16.86 -12.59
C ALA A 63 2.52 -15.82 -13.41
N ASP A 64 1.58 -15.10 -12.78
CA ASP A 64 0.78 -14.08 -13.45
C ASP A 64 0.52 -12.89 -12.51
N TYR A 65 1.42 -11.91 -12.57
CA TYR A 65 1.30 -10.71 -11.76
C TYR A 65 0.10 -9.84 -12.16
N ALA A 66 -0.29 -9.87 -13.44
CA ALA A 66 -1.45 -9.12 -13.91
C ALA A 66 -2.76 -9.68 -13.33
N ALA A 67 -2.90 -11.00 -13.26
CA ALA A 67 -3.99 -11.66 -12.57
C ALA A 67 -3.97 -11.37 -11.07
N TYR A 68 -2.79 -11.35 -10.44
CA TYR A 68 -2.66 -10.95 -9.04
C TYR A 68 -3.17 -9.53 -8.79
N VAL A 69 -2.73 -8.54 -9.56
CA VAL A 69 -3.17 -7.14 -9.44
C VAL A 69 -4.68 -7.00 -9.62
N ARG A 70 -5.23 -7.62 -10.68
CA ARG A 70 -6.68 -7.60 -10.93
C ARG A 70 -7.45 -8.32 -9.82
N GLY A 71 -6.96 -9.46 -9.36
CA GLY A 71 -7.55 -10.27 -8.30
C GLY A 71 -7.63 -9.51 -6.97
N ILE A 72 -6.54 -8.85 -6.57
CA ILE A 72 -6.51 -7.99 -5.38
C ILE A 72 -7.50 -6.83 -5.52
N ALA A 73 -7.48 -6.11 -6.64
CA ALA A 73 -8.39 -4.99 -6.86
C ALA A 73 -9.87 -5.43 -6.87
N ASN A 74 -10.16 -6.65 -7.35
CA ASN A 74 -11.48 -7.24 -7.35
C ASN A 74 -11.93 -7.71 -5.96
N GLY A 75 -11.04 -8.38 -5.22
CA GLY A 75 -11.36 -9.07 -3.96
C GLY A 75 -11.28 -8.19 -2.72
N LYS A 76 -10.55 -7.06 -2.77
CA LYS A 76 -10.31 -6.19 -1.60
C LYS A 76 -11.06 -4.85 -1.65
N ARG A 77 -12.04 -4.73 -2.55
CA ARG A 77 -12.96 -3.60 -2.65
C ARG A 77 -14.13 -3.72 -1.67
N THR A 78 -14.77 -2.60 -1.35
CA THR A 78 -16.05 -2.58 -0.65
C THR A 78 -17.23 -2.71 -1.62
N HIS A 79 -18.44 -2.93 -1.10
CA HIS A 79 -19.67 -3.15 -1.90
C HIS A 79 -20.07 -1.96 -2.77
N ASN A 80 -19.54 -0.77 -2.49
CA ASN A 80 -19.67 0.45 -3.30
C ASN A 80 -18.56 0.60 -4.37
N GLU A 81 -17.88 -0.50 -4.73
CA GLU A 81 -16.86 -0.55 -5.81
C GLU A 81 -15.60 0.31 -5.57
N VAL A 82 -15.30 0.64 -4.30
CA VAL A 82 -14.08 1.37 -3.93
C VAL A 82 -12.98 0.38 -3.55
N PHE A 83 -11.83 0.49 -4.24
CA PHE A 83 -10.61 -0.23 -3.90
C PHE A 83 -9.55 0.76 -3.43
N GLY A 84 -8.94 0.46 -2.28
CA GLY A 84 -7.86 1.25 -1.70
C GLY A 84 -6.65 0.38 -1.44
N PHE A 85 -5.46 0.91 -1.65
CA PHE A 85 -4.20 0.27 -1.27
C PHE A 85 -3.18 1.29 -0.77
N LYS A 86 -2.09 0.79 -0.20
CA LYS A 86 -1.01 1.63 0.32
C LYS A 86 0.30 1.22 -0.33
N LEU A 87 1.06 2.21 -0.78
CA LEU A 87 2.44 2.04 -1.23
C LEU A 87 3.37 2.86 -0.36
N MET A 88 4.53 2.27 -0.08
CA MET A 88 5.62 2.97 0.57
C MET A 88 6.69 3.32 -0.46
N SER A 89 7.37 4.46 -0.28
CA SER A 89 8.41 4.96 -1.20
C SER A 89 9.44 3.90 -1.56
N TRP A 90 9.98 3.20 -0.56
CA TRP A 90 11.13 2.31 -0.70
C TRP A 90 10.90 1.05 -1.54
N TYR A 91 9.67 0.74 -1.96
CA TYR A 91 9.40 -0.38 -2.87
C TYR A 91 8.58 0.05 -4.10
N LEU A 92 8.42 1.35 -4.32
CA LEU A 92 7.64 1.86 -5.45
C LEU A 92 8.26 1.41 -6.78
N ASP A 93 9.58 1.50 -6.92
CA ASP A 93 10.27 1.15 -8.16
C ASP A 93 10.15 -0.35 -8.46
N ASP A 94 10.32 -1.21 -7.46
CA ASP A 94 10.10 -2.66 -7.59
C ASP A 94 8.66 -2.98 -8.04
N PHE A 95 7.68 -2.26 -7.47
CA PHE A 95 6.28 -2.44 -7.84
C PHE A 95 6.02 -2.00 -9.30
N LEU A 96 6.57 -0.86 -9.72
CA LEU A 96 6.44 -0.37 -11.08
C LEU A 96 7.13 -1.29 -12.10
N ALA A 97 8.31 -1.79 -11.77
CA ALA A 97 9.03 -2.77 -12.58
C ALA A 97 8.17 -4.01 -12.83
N ARG A 98 7.58 -4.57 -11.76
CA ARG A 98 6.72 -5.75 -11.88
C ARG A 98 5.42 -5.50 -12.63
N LEU A 99 4.82 -4.32 -12.49
CA LEU A 99 3.68 -3.94 -13.32
C LEU A 99 4.05 -3.87 -14.81
N ARG A 100 5.28 -3.44 -15.13
CA ARG A 100 5.79 -3.32 -16.49
C ARG A 100 6.11 -4.70 -17.09
N GLU A 101 6.77 -5.57 -16.32
CA GLU A 101 7.06 -6.97 -16.67
C GLU A 101 5.79 -7.81 -16.85
N ALA A 102 4.68 -7.43 -16.23
CA ALA A 102 3.42 -8.12 -16.41
C ALA A 102 2.84 -7.97 -17.83
N HIS A 103 3.34 -7.01 -18.64
CA HIS A 103 2.96 -6.72 -20.04
C HIS A 103 1.46 -6.49 -20.34
N ALA A 104 0.60 -6.57 -19.34
CA ALA A 104 -0.85 -6.42 -19.46
C ALA A 104 -1.34 -4.98 -19.25
N PHE A 105 -0.48 -4.12 -18.71
CA PHE A 105 -0.83 -2.75 -18.33
C PHE A 105 -0.07 -1.70 -19.16
N GLY A 106 0.82 -2.12 -20.05
CA GLY A 106 1.66 -1.22 -20.83
C GLY A 106 2.82 -1.95 -21.49
N ASN A 107 3.60 -1.19 -22.24
CA ASN A 107 4.84 -1.61 -22.89
C ASN A 107 6.02 -0.78 -22.35
N SER A 108 7.21 -0.99 -22.92
CA SER A 108 8.44 -0.29 -22.51
C SER A 108 8.33 1.24 -22.58
N SER A 109 7.54 1.80 -23.50
CA SER A 109 7.35 3.26 -23.64
C SER A 109 6.21 3.85 -22.79
N THR A 110 5.45 3.00 -22.06
CA THR A 110 4.36 3.49 -21.20
C THR A 110 4.93 4.22 -19.98
N SER A 111 4.46 5.44 -19.70
CA SER A 111 4.84 6.19 -18.50
C SER A 111 4.37 5.46 -17.22
N ASP A 112 5.04 5.66 -16.08
CA ASP A 112 4.64 5.00 -14.83
C ASP A 112 3.23 5.41 -14.37
N LEU A 113 2.85 6.67 -14.61
CA LEU A 113 1.51 7.15 -14.30
C LEU A 113 0.44 6.45 -15.15
N ASP A 114 0.70 6.26 -16.44
CA ASP A 114 -0.24 5.57 -17.33
C ASP A 114 -0.29 4.07 -17.03
N LEU A 115 0.84 3.46 -16.68
CA LEU A 115 0.92 2.08 -16.22
C LEU A 115 0.02 1.87 -14.99
N LEU A 116 0.13 2.76 -13.99
CA LEU A 116 -0.71 2.74 -12.79
C LEU A 116 -2.19 2.96 -13.12
N ARG A 117 -2.54 3.89 -14.01
CA ARG A 117 -3.93 4.16 -14.40
C ARG A 117 -4.56 3.02 -15.18
N LYS A 118 -3.77 2.30 -15.98
CA LYS A 118 -4.20 1.08 -16.69
C LYS A 118 -4.37 -0.09 -15.71
N ALA A 119 -3.49 -0.25 -14.73
CA ALA A 119 -3.62 -1.25 -13.68
C ALA A 119 -4.79 -0.96 -12.72
N PHE A 120 -5.05 0.31 -12.42
CA PHE A 120 -6.07 0.76 -11.47
C PHE A 120 -6.97 1.84 -12.08
N PRO A 121 -8.16 1.47 -12.57
CA PRO A 121 -9.08 2.44 -13.16
C PRO A 121 -9.45 3.56 -12.20
N ARG A 122 -9.48 4.80 -12.71
CA ARG A 122 -9.83 6.01 -11.95
C ARG A 122 -8.98 6.20 -10.69
N LEU A 123 -7.69 5.85 -10.75
CA LEU A 123 -6.76 5.96 -9.62
C LEU A 123 -6.64 7.39 -9.12
N LEU A 124 -6.89 7.58 -7.83
CA LEU A 124 -6.61 8.80 -7.08
C LEU A 124 -5.39 8.60 -6.17
N PHE A 125 -4.62 9.66 -5.98
CA PHE A 125 -3.44 9.65 -5.12
C PHE A 125 -3.74 10.39 -3.83
N VAL A 126 -3.47 9.73 -2.70
CA VAL A 126 -3.57 10.31 -1.36
C VAL A 126 -2.18 10.35 -0.77
N ARG A 127 -1.57 11.54 -0.73
CA ARG A 127 -0.28 11.75 -0.07
C ARG A 127 -0.52 12.05 1.40
N ILE A 128 0.13 11.31 2.29
CA ILE A 128 0.13 11.62 3.73
C ILE A 128 1.49 12.14 4.17
N VAL A 129 1.47 13.29 4.83
CA VAL A 129 2.66 13.98 5.33
C VAL A 129 2.50 14.23 6.82
N ARG A 130 3.52 13.86 7.60
CA ARG A 130 3.63 14.28 9.00
C ARG A 130 4.48 15.56 9.05
N ARG A 131 3.88 16.65 9.54
CA ARG A 131 4.52 17.98 9.56
C ARG A 131 5.81 17.99 10.38
N HIS A 132 5.82 17.34 11.54
CA HIS A 132 6.99 17.33 12.42
C HIS A 132 7.94 16.18 12.09
N LYS A 133 8.95 16.47 11.25
CA LYS A 133 9.89 15.47 10.70
C LYS A 133 10.77 14.82 11.76
N LEU A 134 11.30 15.59 12.71
CA LEU A 134 12.04 15.02 13.85
C LEU A 134 11.21 14.00 14.65
N ARG A 135 9.94 14.29 14.97
CA ARG A 135 9.06 13.32 15.65
C ARG A 135 8.73 12.10 14.79
N GLN A 136 8.75 12.24 13.47
CA GLN A 136 8.63 11.11 12.55
C GLN A 136 9.89 10.24 12.60
N ALA A 137 11.07 10.87 12.49
CA ALA A 137 12.39 10.24 12.54
C ALA A 137 12.61 9.46 13.84
N LEU A 138 12.40 10.10 14.99
CA LEU A 138 12.45 9.43 16.31
C LEU A 138 11.53 8.21 16.37
N SER A 139 10.35 8.31 15.78
CA SER A 139 9.40 7.20 15.74
C SER A 139 9.83 6.08 14.78
N THR A 140 10.58 6.39 13.73
CA THR A 140 11.15 5.42 12.78
C THR A 140 12.33 4.71 13.41
N ALA A 141 13.28 5.45 13.98
CA ALA A 141 14.42 4.92 14.70
C ALA A 141 13.97 3.93 15.80
N ARG A 142 13.03 4.35 16.65
CA ARG A 142 12.45 3.46 17.67
C ARG A 142 11.81 2.20 17.07
N ALA A 143 11.09 2.31 15.95
CA ALA A 143 10.44 1.14 15.33
C ALA A 143 11.46 0.17 14.70
N LEU A 144 12.55 0.68 14.15
CA LEU A 144 13.67 -0.12 13.63
C LEU A 144 14.36 -0.89 14.76
N GLN A 145 14.63 -0.23 15.89
CA GLN A 145 15.29 -0.89 17.02
C GLN A 145 14.39 -1.93 17.70
N THR A 146 13.12 -1.62 17.91
CA THR A 146 12.20 -2.45 18.72
C THR A 146 11.44 -3.49 17.90
N GLY A 147 11.43 -3.39 16.57
CA GLY A 147 10.56 -4.19 15.69
C GLY A 147 9.06 -3.83 15.77
N LEU A 148 8.66 -2.87 16.63
CA LEU A 148 7.25 -2.54 16.87
C LEU A 148 6.79 -1.38 15.97
N TRP A 149 6.32 -1.73 14.77
CA TRP A 149 5.86 -0.77 13.76
C TRP A 149 4.42 -0.27 13.95
N LYS A 150 3.62 -1.01 14.73
CA LYS A 150 2.22 -0.69 15.03
C LYS A 150 1.84 -1.33 16.36
N VAL A 151 1.26 -0.54 17.27
CA VAL A 151 0.71 -1.04 18.54
C VAL A 151 -0.46 -1.95 18.24
N GLN A 152 -0.36 -3.21 18.67
CA GLN A 152 -1.37 -4.25 18.49
C GLN A 152 -1.34 -5.16 19.71
N LYS A 153 -2.51 -5.66 20.12
CA LYS A 153 -2.63 -6.60 21.25
C LYS A 153 -1.74 -7.83 20.99
N GLY A 154 -0.93 -8.21 21.97
CA GLY A 154 -0.04 -9.37 21.90
C GLY A 154 1.27 -9.16 21.11
N LYS A 155 1.58 -7.93 20.67
CA LYS A 155 2.89 -7.61 20.10
C LYS A 155 3.78 -6.96 21.15
N THR A 156 4.93 -7.58 21.42
CA THR A 156 5.99 -7.07 22.30
C THR A 156 7.12 -6.46 21.49
N THR A 157 7.96 -5.66 22.16
CA THR A 157 9.21 -5.13 21.60
C THR A 157 10.28 -6.22 21.62
N LEU A 158 11.17 -6.20 20.63
CA LEU A 158 12.32 -7.11 20.55
C LEU A 158 13.42 -6.75 21.56
N ARG A 159 13.57 -5.44 21.81
CA ARG A 159 14.48 -4.85 22.79
C ARG A 159 13.94 -3.50 23.25
N GLU A 160 14.48 -2.98 24.33
CA GLU A 160 14.30 -1.57 24.68
C GLU A 160 15.04 -0.68 23.67
N PRO A 161 14.44 0.45 23.23
CA PRO A 161 15.12 1.39 22.37
C PRO A 161 16.10 2.26 23.17
N GLU A 162 17.25 2.51 22.58
CA GLU A 162 18.28 3.40 23.12
C GLU A 162 18.42 4.64 22.23
N PHE A 163 19.00 5.70 22.80
CA PHE A 163 19.31 6.89 22.03
C PHE A 163 20.43 6.57 21.03
N ASP A 164 20.13 6.77 19.74
CA ASP A 164 21.01 6.47 18.62
C ASP A 164 20.96 7.66 17.65
N PRO A 165 21.91 8.61 17.75
CA PRO A 165 21.87 9.85 16.97
C PRO A 165 21.99 9.58 15.47
N ASP A 166 22.84 8.64 15.06
CA ASP A 166 23.07 8.29 13.66
C ASP A 166 21.80 7.71 13.02
N LEU A 167 21.11 6.80 13.72
CA LEU A 167 19.85 6.24 13.25
C LEU A 167 18.73 7.30 13.18
N ILE A 168 18.73 8.25 14.10
CA ILE A 168 17.76 9.36 14.10
C ILE A 168 18.03 10.28 12.91
N GLU A 169 19.28 10.63 12.63
CA GLU A 169 19.68 11.45 11.48
C GLU A 169 19.35 10.76 10.16
N GLN A 170 19.69 9.48 10.01
CA GLN A 170 19.30 8.68 8.85
C GLN A 170 17.77 8.66 8.66
N SER A 171 17.02 8.48 9.76
CA SER A 171 15.56 8.49 9.73
C SER A 171 14.98 9.87 9.40
N LEU A 172 15.69 10.95 9.71
CA LEU A 172 15.30 12.33 9.41
C LEU A 172 15.47 12.61 7.92
N HIS A 173 16.62 12.23 7.34
CA HIS A 173 16.85 12.35 5.90
C HIS A 173 15.78 11.62 5.07
N GLU A 174 15.40 10.41 5.46
CA GLU A 174 14.30 9.69 4.79
C GLU A 174 12.95 10.40 4.98
N ALA A 175 12.73 11.05 6.13
CA ALA A 175 11.48 11.76 6.39
C ALA A 175 11.33 13.05 5.57
N GLU A 176 12.43 13.66 5.14
CA GLU A 176 12.47 14.94 4.42
C GLU A 176 12.36 14.82 2.90
N ARG A 177 12.54 13.61 2.36
CA ARG A 177 12.20 13.27 0.96
C ARG A 177 10.70 13.41 0.70
#